data_AF-A0A938T0X3-F1
#
_entry.id   AF-A0A938T0X3-F1
#
_cell.length_a   1.000
_cell.length_b   1.000
_cell.length_c   1.000
_cell.angle_alpha   90.00
_cell.angle_beta   90.00
_cell.angle_gamma   90.00
#
_symmetry.space_group_name_H-M   'P 1'
#
loop_
_entity.id
_entity.type
_entity.pdbx_description
1 polymer ?
#
loop_
_entity_poly.entity_id
_entity_poly.type
_entity_poly.pdbx_seq_one_letter_code
_entity_poly.pdbx_strand_id
1 'polypeptide(L)'
;MATKARKIPAGGRSGRLHEAITVLQALGFGSKQSNEVAGYSLLALLGLTATQRWGEAEAPLRGSTPIIEFIRKAYRIRYAPNTRETIRDEAVKYFVESGLAIRNPDDPTRPTNSGKTVYQVERNALELFRSFGSPRWNSCLKSYLASRNRIRRELVRGEASFS
;
A
#
# COMPACT_ATOMS: atom_id res chain seq x y z
N MET A 1 -0.05 14.90 -34.56
CA MET A 1 -1.23 14.59 -33.72
C MET A 1 -0.82 14.72 -32.26
N ALA A 2 -1.39 15.66 -31.53
CA ALA A 2 -0.99 15.97 -30.15
C ALA A 2 -1.59 14.96 -29.16
N THR A 3 -0.74 14.24 -28.45
CA THR A 3 -1.14 13.36 -27.34
C THR A 3 -1.67 14.24 -26.21
N LYS A 4 -2.99 14.24 -25.98
CA LYS A 4 -3.61 14.91 -24.83
C LYS A 4 -3.05 14.28 -23.55
N ALA A 5 -2.18 15.01 -22.85
CA ALA A 5 -1.81 14.69 -21.47
C ALA A 5 -3.11 14.69 -20.62
N ARG A 6 -3.43 13.55 -20.00
CA ARG A 6 -4.56 13.48 -19.07
C ARG A 6 -4.25 14.37 -17.87
N LYS A 7 -5.05 15.43 -17.71
CA LYS A 7 -5.01 16.35 -16.58
C LYS A 7 -5.34 15.56 -15.31
N ILE A 8 -4.36 15.37 -14.42
CA ILE A 8 -4.59 14.74 -13.11
C ILE A 8 -5.50 15.68 -12.31
N PRO A 9 -6.69 15.26 -11.85
CA PRO A 9 -7.58 16.12 -11.09
C PRO A 9 -6.93 16.44 -9.73
N ALA A 10 -6.75 17.74 -9.46
CA ALA A 10 -6.21 18.23 -8.20
C ALA A 10 -7.16 17.89 -7.03
N GLY A 11 -6.59 17.34 -5.94
CA GLY A 11 -7.19 17.29 -4.60
C GLY A 11 -8.60 16.70 -4.52
N GLY A 12 -8.73 15.38 -4.40
CA GLY A 12 -10.02 14.74 -4.15
C GLY A 12 -9.93 13.22 -4.16
N ARG A 13 -11.01 12.54 -3.76
CA ARG A 13 -11.10 11.07 -3.68
C ARG A 13 -10.62 10.39 -4.97
N SER A 14 -11.15 10.82 -6.12
CA SER A 14 -10.84 10.21 -7.42
C SER A 14 -9.39 10.42 -7.83
N GLY A 15 -8.86 11.64 -7.61
CA GLY A 15 -7.45 11.94 -7.88
C GLY A 15 -6.51 11.10 -7.03
N ARG A 16 -6.79 10.99 -5.72
CA ARG A 16 -5.98 10.19 -4.80
C ARG A 16 -5.98 8.71 -5.13
N LEU A 17 -7.14 8.16 -5.49
CA LEU A 17 -7.23 6.78 -5.93
C LEU A 17 -6.42 6.55 -7.22
N HIS A 18 -6.54 7.47 -8.18
CA HIS A 18 -5.79 7.37 -9.43
C HIS A 18 -4.27 7.37 -9.17
N GLU A 19 -3.78 8.28 -8.33
CA GLU A 19 -2.38 8.32 -7.90
C GLU A 19 -1.93 7.01 -7.26
N ALA A 20 -2.72 6.45 -6.34
CA ALA A 20 -2.40 5.17 -5.70
C ALA A 20 -2.32 4.03 -6.71
N ILE A 21 -3.24 3.96 -7.67
CA ILE A 21 -3.20 2.99 -8.77
C ILE A 21 -1.97 3.20 -9.66
N THR A 22 -1.64 4.44 -10.00
CA THR A 22 -0.43 4.77 -10.79
C THR A 22 0.84 4.32 -10.07
N VAL A 23 0.93 4.52 -8.76
CA VAL A 23 2.06 4.07 -7.94
C VAL A 23 2.17 2.54 -7.95
N LEU A 24 1.07 1.83 -7.76
CA LEU A 24 1.05 0.36 -7.82
C LEU A 24 1.49 -0.15 -9.19
N GLN A 25 1.03 0.47 -10.27
CA GLN A 25 1.45 0.11 -11.63
C GLN A 25 2.95 0.37 -11.86
N ALA A 26 3.48 1.51 -11.36
CA ALA A 26 4.91 1.82 -11.43
C ALA A 26 5.77 0.82 -10.63
N LEU A 27 5.21 0.21 -9.60
CA LEU A 27 5.81 -0.87 -8.81
C LEU A 27 5.68 -2.26 -9.47
N GLY A 28 5.09 -2.34 -10.67
CA GLY A 28 4.94 -3.57 -11.45
C GLY A 28 3.74 -4.43 -11.07
N PHE A 29 2.76 -3.90 -10.32
CA PHE A 29 1.52 -4.63 -10.04
C PHE A 29 0.62 -4.66 -11.29
N GLY A 30 0.09 -5.85 -11.60
CA GLY A 30 -0.86 -6.04 -12.69
C GLY A 30 -2.22 -5.37 -12.42
N SER A 31 -3.10 -5.36 -13.43
CA SER A 31 -4.44 -4.73 -13.32
C SER A 31 -5.28 -5.28 -12.16
N LYS A 32 -5.15 -6.58 -11.86
CA LYS A 32 -5.84 -7.23 -10.72
C LYS A 32 -5.34 -6.72 -9.36
N GLN A 33 -4.08 -6.31 -9.26
CA GLN A 33 -3.47 -5.81 -8.02
C GLN A 33 -3.26 -4.28 -8.02
N SER A 34 -3.83 -3.58 -9.00
CA SER A 34 -3.83 -2.11 -9.13
C SER A 34 -5.25 -1.59 -9.42
N ASN A 35 -6.25 -2.21 -8.81
CA ASN A 35 -7.66 -1.83 -8.90
C ASN A 35 -8.07 -0.89 -7.75
N GLU A 36 -9.37 -0.58 -7.68
CA GLU A 36 -9.92 0.32 -6.65
C GLU A 36 -9.64 -0.18 -5.22
N VAL A 37 -9.87 -1.47 -4.95
CA VAL A 37 -9.69 -2.06 -3.62
C VAL A 37 -8.21 -2.02 -3.21
N ALA A 38 -7.30 -2.34 -4.13
CA ALA A 38 -5.86 -2.26 -3.89
C ALA A 38 -5.41 -0.81 -3.64
N GLY A 39 -5.89 0.15 -4.43
CA GLY A 39 -5.57 1.56 -4.27
C GLY A 39 -6.00 2.12 -2.90
N TYR A 40 -7.24 1.88 -2.49
CA TYR A 40 -7.71 2.33 -1.17
C TYR A 40 -7.04 1.57 -0.01
N SER A 41 -6.73 0.29 -0.19
CA SER A 41 -5.98 -0.48 0.82
C SER A 41 -4.58 0.10 1.01
N LEU A 42 -3.89 0.46 -0.06
CA LEU A 42 -2.59 1.14 0.01
C LEU A 42 -2.71 2.47 0.75
N LEU A 43 -3.68 3.31 0.40
CA LEU A 43 -3.89 4.61 1.04
C LEU A 43 -4.17 4.46 2.54
N ALA A 44 -4.94 3.45 2.94
CA ALA A 44 -5.19 3.14 4.34
C ALA A 44 -3.92 2.71 5.08
N LEU A 45 -3.12 1.82 4.48
CA LEU A 45 -1.83 1.40 5.03
C LEU A 45 -0.84 2.56 5.16
N LEU A 46 -0.95 3.58 4.31
CA LEU A 46 -0.14 4.81 4.38
C LEU A 46 -0.73 5.90 5.28
N GLY A 47 -1.93 5.69 5.83
CA GLY A 47 -2.65 6.72 6.59
C GLY A 47 -3.01 7.96 5.77
N LEU A 48 -2.98 7.89 4.43
CA LEU A 48 -3.20 9.03 3.56
C LEU A 48 -4.69 9.24 3.27
N THR A 49 -5.19 10.43 3.58
CA THR A 49 -6.50 10.94 3.17
C THR A 49 -6.42 11.68 1.83
N ALA A 50 -7.57 12.05 1.26
CA ALA A 50 -7.62 12.74 -0.03
C ALA A 50 -6.88 14.09 -0.06
N THR A 51 -6.74 14.75 1.11
CA THR A 51 -6.18 16.10 1.24
C THR A 51 -4.70 16.13 1.65
N GLN A 52 -4.16 15.03 2.16
CA GLN A 52 -2.76 14.97 2.63
C GLN A 52 -1.78 14.80 1.48
N ARG A 53 -0.58 15.37 1.57
CA ARG A 53 0.48 15.15 0.59
C ARG A 53 1.06 13.76 0.76
N TRP A 54 1.58 13.18 -0.33
CA TRP A 54 2.26 11.88 -0.27
C TRP A 54 3.46 11.89 0.69
N GLY A 55 4.16 13.02 0.83
CA GLY A 55 5.23 13.21 1.82
C GLY A 55 4.78 13.09 3.29
N GLU A 56 3.47 13.18 3.56
CA GLU A 56 2.89 12.99 4.90
C GLU A 56 2.50 11.52 5.15
N ALA A 57 2.84 10.60 4.24
CA ALA A 57 2.56 9.19 4.44
C ALA A 57 3.18 8.67 5.75
N GLU A 58 2.43 7.81 6.42
CA GLU A 58 2.81 7.14 7.66
C GLU A 58 2.82 5.62 7.46
N ALA A 59 3.19 4.88 8.49
CA ALA A 59 3.08 3.43 8.52
C ALA A 59 2.35 2.97 9.80
N PRO A 60 1.06 3.27 9.96
CA PRO A 60 0.27 2.75 11.06
C PRO A 60 0.13 1.22 10.98
N LEU A 61 0.07 0.56 12.14
CA LEU A 61 -0.32 -0.85 12.22
C LEU A 61 -1.82 -0.99 11.94
N ARG A 62 -2.19 -1.75 10.91
CA ARG A 62 -3.60 -1.98 10.55
C ARG A 62 -3.89 -3.42 10.17
N GLY A 63 -4.94 -3.99 10.75
CA GLY A 63 -5.59 -5.18 10.19
C GLY A 63 -6.63 -4.82 9.11
N SER A 64 -7.25 -5.83 8.50
CA SER A 64 -8.24 -5.62 7.43
C SER A 64 -9.46 -4.81 7.87
N THR A 65 -9.98 -5.01 9.09
CA THR A 65 -11.11 -4.22 9.62
C THR A 65 -10.74 -2.75 9.81
N PRO A 66 -9.61 -2.40 10.47
CA PRO A 66 -9.11 -1.02 10.48
C PRO A 66 -8.88 -0.39 9.11
N ILE A 67 -8.49 -1.18 8.09
CA ILE A 67 -8.38 -0.69 6.69
C ILE A 67 -9.75 -0.29 6.16
N ILE A 68 -10.77 -1.15 6.26
CA ILE A 68 -12.14 -0.83 5.83
C ILE A 68 -12.65 0.43 6.53
N GLU A 69 -12.45 0.53 7.84
CA GLU A 69 -12.94 1.66 8.63
C GLU A 69 -12.22 2.96 8.25
N PHE A 70 -10.92 2.92 7.96
CA PHE A 70 -10.20 4.07 7.42
C PHE A 70 -10.81 4.51 6.09
N ILE A 71 -11.03 3.57 5.16
CA ILE A 71 -11.60 3.87 3.84
C ILE A 71 -12.98 4.49 3.97
N ARG A 72 -13.80 3.98 4.89
CA ARG A 72 -15.12 4.53 5.21
C ARG A 72 -15.06 5.96 5.73
N LYS A 73 -14.14 6.26 6.65
CA LYS A 73 -14.00 7.61 7.24
C LYS A 73 -13.38 8.60 6.26
N ALA A 74 -12.26 8.25 5.64
CA ALA A 74 -11.44 9.14 4.81
C ALA A 74 -12.00 9.34 3.39
N TYR A 75 -12.61 8.31 2.80
CA TYR A 75 -13.06 8.32 1.40
C TYR A 75 -14.57 8.15 1.22
N ARG A 76 -15.31 7.99 2.34
CA ARG A 76 -16.78 7.82 2.36
C ARG A 76 -17.25 6.62 1.53
N ILE A 77 -16.41 5.59 1.42
CA ILE A 77 -16.75 4.35 0.73
C ILE A 77 -17.14 3.30 1.76
N ARG A 78 -18.34 2.74 1.61
CA ARG A 78 -18.84 1.68 2.49
C ARG A 78 -18.69 0.36 1.77
N TYR A 79 -17.81 -0.48 2.29
CA TYR A 79 -17.69 -1.87 1.86
C TYR A 79 -18.56 -2.78 2.72
N ALA A 80 -19.04 -3.87 2.13
CA ALA A 80 -19.73 -4.92 2.88
C ALA A 80 -18.74 -5.65 3.80
N PRO A 81 -19.20 -6.28 4.90
CA PRO A 81 -18.32 -7.01 5.82
C PRO A 81 -17.39 -8.02 5.13
N ASN A 82 -17.89 -8.75 4.12
CA ASN A 82 -17.14 -9.76 3.35
C ASN A 82 -16.03 -9.18 2.46
N THR A 83 -15.95 -7.85 2.31
CA THR A 83 -14.83 -7.21 1.59
C THR A 83 -13.53 -7.28 2.40
N ARG A 84 -13.61 -7.64 3.69
CA ARG A 84 -12.43 -7.87 4.53
C ARG A 84 -11.55 -8.97 3.95
N GLU A 85 -12.15 -10.04 3.46
CA GLU A 85 -11.50 -11.16 2.78
C GLU A 85 -10.88 -10.69 1.47
N THR A 86 -11.61 -9.93 0.64
CA THR A 86 -11.07 -9.34 -0.60
C THR A 86 -9.85 -8.46 -0.34
N ILE A 87 -9.91 -7.56 0.65
CA ILE A 87 -8.77 -6.70 1.02
C ILE A 87 -7.57 -7.56 1.44
N ARG A 88 -7.80 -8.58 2.27
CA ARG A 88 -6.73 -9.47 2.74
C ARG A 88 -6.11 -10.25 1.57
N ASP A 89 -6.94 -10.93 0.80
CA ASP A 89 -6.52 -11.99 -0.13
C ASP A 89 -6.17 -11.46 -1.52
N GLU A 90 -6.78 -10.35 -1.95
CA GLU A 90 -6.60 -9.78 -3.30
C GLU A 90 -5.77 -8.50 -3.34
N ALA A 91 -5.53 -7.83 -2.20
CA ALA A 91 -4.70 -6.64 -2.13
C ALA A 91 -3.50 -6.82 -1.18
N VAL A 92 -3.75 -6.92 0.12
CA VAL A 92 -2.70 -6.85 1.14
C VAL A 92 -1.75 -8.05 1.05
N LYS A 93 -2.24 -9.25 0.75
CA LYS A 93 -1.41 -10.43 0.49
C LYS A 93 -0.30 -10.13 -0.54
N TYR A 94 -0.66 -9.52 -1.67
CA TYR A 94 0.32 -9.19 -2.70
C TYR A 94 1.28 -8.07 -2.30
N PHE A 95 0.84 -7.12 -1.46
CA PHE A 95 1.75 -6.12 -0.90
C PHE A 95 2.81 -6.80 -0.03
N VAL A 96 2.41 -7.76 0.82
CA VAL A 96 3.33 -8.55 1.65
C VAL A 96 4.26 -9.43 0.81
N GLU A 97 3.72 -10.24 -0.11
CA GLU A 97 4.52 -11.13 -0.97
C GLU A 97 5.57 -10.39 -1.80
N SER A 98 5.29 -9.13 -2.11
CA SER A 98 6.17 -8.29 -2.90
C SER A 98 7.15 -7.44 -2.07
N GLY A 99 7.07 -7.50 -0.74
CA GLY A 99 7.93 -6.75 0.18
C GLY A 99 7.54 -5.28 0.38
N LEU A 100 6.33 -4.86 0.01
CA LEU A 100 5.81 -3.51 0.31
C LEU A 100 5.31 -3.37 1.75
N ALA A 101 4.80 -4.46 2.32
CA ALA A 101 4.24 -4.48 3.65
C ALA A 101 4.79 -5.67 4.45
N ILE A 102 4.82 -5.50 5.76
CA ILE A 102 5.26 -6.50 6.73
C ILE A 102 4.02 -7.03 7.44
N ARG A 103 3.90 -8.34 7.56
CA ARG A 103 2.83 -9.01 8.31
C ARG A 103 3.26 -9.17 9.77
N ASN A 104 2.37 -8.84 10.69
CA ASN A 104 2.55 -8.98 12.14
C ASN A 104 3.92 -8.48 12.68
N PRO A 105 4.38 -7.28 12.29
CA PRO A 105 5.65 -6.76 12.82
C PRO A 105 5.61 -6.48 14.33
N ASP A 106 4.40 -6.42 14.92
CA ASP A 106 4.16 -6.28 16.36
C ASP A 106 4.28 -7.60 17.13
N ASP A 107 4.03 -8.73 16.46
CA ASP A 107 4.09 -10.08 17.04
C ASP A 107 4.39 -11.11 15.93
N PRO A 108 5.68 -11.38 15.65
CA PRO A 108 6.08 -12.31 14.60
C PRO A 108 5.58 -13.75 14.80
N THR A 109 5.24 -14.13 16.04
CA THR A 109 4.75 -15.48 16.38
C THR A 109 3.27 -15.67 16.06
N ARG A 110 2.55 -14.59 15.73
CA ARG A 110 1.13 -14.64 15.44
C ARG A 110 0.84 -15.54 14.23
N PRO A 111 -0.07 -16.52 14.35
CA PRO A 111 -0.46 -17.38 13.24
C PRO A 111 -0.95 -16.58 12.03
N THR A 112 -0.56 -17.01 10.84
CA THR A 112 -0.88 -16.33 9.57
C THR A 112 -2.38 -16.31 9.26
N ASN A 113 -3.15 -17.25 9.82
CA ASN A 113 -4.61 -17.33 9.70
C ASN A 113 -5.35 -16.59 10.84
N SER A 114 -4.63 -15.91 11.73
CA SER A 114 -5.24 -15.21 12.86
C SER A 114 -6.14 -14.06 12.40
N GLY A 115 -7.34 -13.98 12.98
CA GLY A 115 -8.23 -12.82 12.82
C GLY A 115 -7.64 -11.51 13.35
N LYS A 116 -6.53 -11.57 14.11
CA LYS A 116 -5.79 -10.42 14.64
C LYS A 116 -4.58 -10.03 13.78
N THR A 117 -4.48 -10.56 12.57
CA THR A 117 -3.38 -10.21 11.66
C THR A 117 -3.36 -8.72 11.38
N VAL A 118 -2.19 -8.09 11.52
CA VAL A 118 -1.97 -6.68 11.19
C VAL A 118 -0.82 -6.55 10.20
N TYR A 119 -0.80 -5.39 9.53
CA TYR A 119 0.15 -5.07 8.50
C TYR A 119 0.70 -3.66 8.72
N GLN A 120 1.95 -3.46 8.30
CA GLN A 120 2.62 -2.17 8.31
C GLN A 120 3.41 -2.01 7.01
N VAL A 121 3.46 -0.81 6.45
CA VAL A 121 4.30 -0.54 5.28
C VAL A 121 5.78 -0.69 5.65
N GLU A 122 6.54 -1.37 4.79
CA GLU A 122 7.99 -1.54 4.98
C GLU A 122 8.71 -0.19 4.87
N ARG A 123 9.80 -0.01 5.62
CA ARG A 123 10.48 1.28 5.76
C ARG A 123 10.98 1.88 4.45
N ASN A 124 11.64 1.10 3.59
CA ASN A 124 12.11 1.59 2.29
C ASN A 124 10.94 1.90 1.35
N ALA A 125 9.86 1.11 1.41
CA ALA A 125 8.63 1.39 0.68
C ALA A 125 7.97 2.70 1.15
N LEU A 126 7.94 2.97 2.46
CA LEU A 126 7.43 4.22 3.02
C LEU A 126 8.19 5.44 2.49
N GLU A 127 9.52 5.38 2.48
CA GLU A 127 10.36 6.46 1.93
C GLU A 127 10.14 6.65 0.42
N LEU A 128 9.93 5.57 -0.32
CA LEU A 128 9.51 5.66 -1.72
C LEU A 128 8.17 6.40 -1.85
N PHE A 129 7.13 5.99 -1.11
CA PHE A 129 5.81 6.61 -1.20
C PHE A 129 5.85 8.09 -0.85
N ARG A 130 6.63 8.49 0.17
CA ARG A 130 6.83 9.89 0.55
C ARG A 130 7.43 10.76 -0.55
N SER A 131 8.21 10.14 -1.45
CA SER A 131 8.82 10.84 -2.58
C SER A 131 7.87 11.05 -3.76
N PHE A 132 6.68 10.44 -3.78
CA PHE A 132 5.76 10.53 -4.91
C PHE A 132 5.32 11.98 -5.17
N GLY A 133 5.33 12.38 -6.45
CA GLY A 133 5.06 13.76 -6.87
C GLY A 133 6.22 14.75 -6.68
N SER A 134 7.33 14.33 -6.06
CA SER A 134 8.54 15.14 -5.95
C SER A 134 9.51 14.89 -7.12
N PRO A 135 10.48 15.80 -7.38
CA PRO A 135 11.55 15.56 -8.35
C PRO A 135 12.39 14.30 -8.07
N ARG A 136 12.38 13.79 -6.84
CA ARG A 136 13.13 12.61 -6.40
C ARG A 136 12.43 11.29 -6.71
N TRP A 137 11.15 11.31 -7.09
CA TRP A 137 10.34 10.10 -7.29
C TRP A 137 11.04 9.06 -8.19
N ASN A 138 11.52 9.49 -9.35
CA ASN A 138 12.10 8.57 -10.33
C ASN A 138 13.39 7.91 -9.85
N SER A 139 14.25 8.63 -9.11
CA SER A 139 15.47 8.05 -8.54
C SER A 139 15.15 7.13 -7.38
N CYS A 140 14.24 7.53 -6.48
CA CYS A 140 13.75 6.69 -5.39
C CYS A 140 13.11 5.39 -5.90
N LEU A 141 12.27 5.46 -6.94
CA LEU A 141 11.64 4.28 -7.54
C LEU A 141 12.68 3.31 -8.11
N LYS A 142 13.67 3.82 -8.87
CA LYS A 142 14.76 3.00 -9.41
C LYS A 142 15.55 2.31 -8.29
N SER A 143 15.94 3.05 -7.25
CA SER A 143 16.67 2.50 -6.10
C SER A 143 15.84 1.46 -5.34
N TYR A 144 14.54 1.69 -5.17
CA TYR A 144 13.66 0.73 -4.52
C TYR A 144 13.54 -0.56 -5.34
N LEU A 145 13.27 -0.45 -6.65
CA LEU A 145 13.15 -1.63 -7.52
C LEU A 145 14.45 -2.46 -7.57
N ALA A 146 15.62 -1.79 -7.57
CA ALA A 146 16.91 -2.48 -7.52
C ALA A 146 17.16 -3.22 -6.20
N SER A 147 16.62 -2.70 -5.08
CA SER A 147 16.82 -3.28 -3.74
C SER A 147 15.69 -4.20 -3.28
N ARG A 148 14.52 -4.19 -3.94
CA ARG A 148 13.30 -4.91 -3.54
C ARG A 148 13.51 -6.39 -3.27
N ASN A 149 14.28 -7.08 -4.11
CA ASN A 149 14.57 -8.50 -3.92
C ASN A 149 15.41 -8.77 -2.66
N ARG A 150 16.31 -7.84 -2.30
CA ARG A 150 17.09 -7.92 -1.06
C ARG A 150 16.18 -7.71 0.15
N ILE A 151 15.38 -6.65 0.14
CA ILE A 151 14.39 -6.32 1.18
C ILE A 151 13.47 -7.52 1.43
N ARG A 152 12.90 -8.10 0.37
CA ARG A 152 12.01 -9.27 0.48
C ARG A 152 12.70 -10.45 1.16
N ARG A 153 13.96 -10.74 0.84
CA ARG A 153 14.72 -11.82 1.50
C ARG A 153 14.98 -11.53 2.97
N GLU A 154 15.28 -10.28 3.33
CA GLU A 154 15.49 -9.86 4.71
C GLU A 154 14.21 -10.03 5.54
N LEU A 155 13.05 -9.66 4.99
CA LEU A 155 11.74 -9.87 5.64
C LEU A 155 11.44 -11.35 5.87
N VAL A 156 11.65 -12.20 4.86
CA VAL A 156 11.41 -13.65 4.98
C VAL A 156 12.35 -14.29 6.01
N ARG A 157 13.61 -13.88 6.06
CA ARG A 157 14.56 -14.35 7.08
C ARG A 157 14.15 -13.91 8.48
N GLY A 158 13.65 -12.69 8.61
CA GLY A 158 13.05 -12.19 9.86
C GLY A 158 11.90 -13.08 10.32
N GLU A 159 10.95 -13.39 9.45
CA GLU A 159 9.82 -14.30 9.77
C GLU A 159 10.29 -15.71 10.19
N ALA A 160 11.29 -16.28 9.49
CA ALA A 160 11.83 -17.61 9.79
C ALA A 160 12.65 -17.70 11.08
N SER A 161 13.15 -16.58 11.61
CA SER A 161 13.94 -16.57 12.85
C SER A 161 13.08 -16.65 14.11
N PHE A 162 11.76 -16.55 13.97
CA PHE A 162 10.79 -16.57 15.08
C PHE A 162 9.74 -17.69 14.97
N SER A 163 9.89 -18.61 13.99
CA SER A 163 9.07 -19.82 13.82
C SER A 163 9.81 -21.05 14.35
#